data_AF-A0A9X5CDM7-F1
#
_entry.id   AF-A0A9X5CDM7-F1
#
_cell.length_a   1.000
_cell.length_b   1.000
_cell.length_c   1.000
_cell.angle_alpha   90.00
_cell.angle_beta   90.00
_cell.angle_gamma   90.00
#
_symmetry.space_group_name_H-M   'P 1'
#
loop_
_entity.id
_entity.type
_entity.pdbx_description
1 polymer ?
#
loop_
_entity_poly.entity_id
_entity_poly.type
_entity_poly.pdbx_seq_one_letter_code
_entity_poly.pdbx_strand_id
1 'polypeptide(L)'
;MQIKISNLSQLLILRNINPLLNKYKIPRMVLHEIGNILTFKRNSENDYVVLFLEPIKNDITGILDKLSLYIKEVELSDENIHTIEVEGKKHPMKRNRIWSWYDISVPSENHRIIVVYSMKEKDIYNKKGGF
;
A
#
# COMPACT_ATOMS: atom_id res chain seq x y z
N MET A 1 10.83 2.95 -4.63
CA MET A 1 11.23 2.11 -3.46
C MET A 1 10.02 1.41 -2.86
N GLN A 2 10.16 0.13 -2.47
CA GLN A 2 9.12 -0.68 -1.82
C GLN A 2 9.67 -1.44 -0.62
N ILE A 3 8.81 -1.76 0.34
CA ILE A 3 9.14 -2.57 1.52
C ILE A 3 8.17 -3.74 1.59
N LYS A 4 8.68 -4.97 1.60
CA LYS A 4 7.89 -6.18 1.86
C LYS A 4 7.85 -6.44 3.36
N ILE A 5 6.66 -6.69 3.90
CA ILE A 5 6.40 -6.90 5.32
C ILE A 5 5.52 -8.15 5.45
N SER A 6 6.09 -9.23 5.95
CA SER A 6 5.44 -10.56 6.00
C SER A 6 4.89 -10.89 7.38
N ASN A 7 5.30 -10.18 8.43
CA ASN A 7 4.87 -10.43 9.80
C ASN A 7 5.03 -9.20 10.72
N LEU A 8 4.48 -9.31 11.93
CA LEU A 8 4.49 -8.25 12.95
C LEU A 8 5.90 -7.89 13.42
N SER A 9 6.84 -8.84 13.46
CA SER A 9 8.23 -8.58 13.84
C SER A 9 8.93 -7.66 12.81
N GLN A 10 8.70 -7.89 11.51
CA GLN A 10 9.20 -7.01 10.45
C GLN A 10 8.55 -5.62 10.53
N LEU A 11 7.27 -5.53 10.86
CA LEU A 11 6.60 -4.25 11.11
C LEU A 11 7.18 -3.51 12.32
N LEU A 12 7.53 -4.21 13.39
CA LEU A 12 8.18 -3.63 14.58
C LEU A 12 9.54 -3.02 14.22
N ILE A 13 10.36 -3.75 13.45
CA ILE A 13 11.63 -3.23 12.93
C ILE A 13 11.39 -1.97 12.10
N LEU A 14 10.41 -2.00 11.19
CA LEU A 14 10.06 -0.84 10.38
C LEU A 14 9.66 0.38 11.23
N ARG A 15 8.87 0.18 12.28
CA ARG A 15 8.47 1.25 13.23
C ARG A 15 9.69 1.87 13.91
N ASN A 16 10.67 1.06 14.29
CA ASN A 16 11.89 1.52 14.97
C ASN A 16 12.79 2.32 14.03
N ILE A 17 12.92 1.92 12.77
CA ILE A 17 13.74 2.66 11.79
C ILE A 17 12.99 3.82 11.13
N ASN A 18 11.66 3.89 11.23
CA ASN A 18 10.84 4.90 10.57
C ASN A 18 11.29 6.36 10.81
N PRO A 19 11.71 6.76 12.03
CA PRO A 19 12.25 8.10 12.26
C PRO A 19 13.49 8.43 11.41
N LEU A 20 14.28 7.42 11.01
CA LEU A 20 15.51 7.56 10.22
C LEU A 20 15.23 7.71 8.72
N LEU A 21 14.00 7.45 8.26
CA LEU A 21 13.64 7.49 6.84
C LEU A 21 13.49 8.93 6.29
N ASN A 22 13.62 9.96 7.11
CA ASN A 22 13.60 11.38 6.71
C ASN A 22 12.38 11.73 5.83
N LYS A 23 12.62 12.03 4.54
CA LYS A 23 11.57 12.36 3.56
C LYS A 23 10.60 11.20 3.27
N TYR A 24 11.02 9.97 3.57
CA TYR A 24 10.22 8.75 3.46
C TYR A 24 9.69 8.26 4.82
N LYS A 25 9.73 9.10 5.87
CA LYS A 25 9.06 8.79 7.13
C LYS A 25 7.61 8.46 6.86
N ILE A 26 7.19 7.26 7.21
CA ILE A 26 5.88 6.66 6.97
C ILE A 26 4.90 7.21 8.03
N PRO A 27 3.69 7.63 7.64
CA PRO A 27 2.69 8.10 8.60
C PRO A 27 2.32 7.01 9.62
N ARG A 28 2.07 7.41 10.87
CA ARG A 28 1.72 6.47 11.95
C ARG A 28 0.46 5.66 11.61
N MET A 29 -0.55 6.30 11.01
CA MET A 29 -1.79 5.62 10.61
C MET A 29 -1.56 4.55 9.54
N VAL A 30 -0.63 4.77 8.62
CA VAL A 30 -0.23 3.75 7.63
C VAL A 30 0.43 2.55 8.32
N LEU A 31 1.35 2.79 9.27
CA LEU A 31 1.97 1.72 10.06
C LEU A 31 0.99 1.00 11.02
N HIS A 32 -0.07 1.69 11.44
CA HIS A 32 -1.14 1.09 12.22
C HIS A 32 -2.00 0.17 11.35
N GLU A 33 -2.41 0.65 10.17
CA GLU A 33 -3.22 -0.13 9.24
C GLU A 33 -2.49 -1.38 8.73
N ILE A 34 -1.19 -1.29 8.42
CA ILE A 34 -0.38 -2.47 8.11
C ILE A 34 -0.43 -3.50 9.25
N GLY A 35 -0.43 -3.05 10.51
CA GLY A 35 -0.57 -3.93 11.66
C GLY A 35 -1.94 -4.62 11.72
N ASN A 36 -3.02 -3.88 11.45
CA ASN A 36 -4.37 -4.43 11.39
C ASN A 36 -4.49 -5.48 10.28
N ILE A 37 -3.98 -5.19 9.08
CA ILE A 37 -3.94 -6.13 7.95
C ILE A 37 -3.20 -7.42 8.34
N LEU A 38 -1.99 -7.29 8.90
CA LEU A 38 -1.18 -8.45 9.29
C LEU A 38 -1.81 -9.30 10.40
N THR A 39 -2.69 -8.71 11.22
CA THR A 39 -3.32 -9.40 12.36
C THR A 39 -4.66 -10.04 11.99
N PHE A 40 -5.46 -9.37 11.16
CA PHE A 40 -6.87 -9.72 10.96
C PHE A 40 -7.25 -10.08 9.53
N LYS A 41 -6.39 -9.79 8.53
CA LYS A 41 -6.73 -9.97 7.10
C LYS A 41 -5.89 -11.01 6.38
N ARG A 42 -4.95 -11.67 7.06
CA ARG A 42 -4.16 -12.76 6.47
C ARG A 42 -4.98 -14.04 6.44
N ASN A 43 -4.99 -14.69 5.29
CA ASN A 43 -5.61 -16.00 5.08
C ASN A 43 -4.56 -17.12 4.97
N SER A 44 -3.29 -16.76 4.71
CA SER A 44 -2.18 -17.69 4.58
C SER A 44 -0.90 -17.12 5.22
N GLU A 45 0.00 -18.01 5.65
CA GLU A 45 1.34 -17.63 6.11
C GLU A 45 2.20 -17.02 4.99
N ASN A 46 1.83 -17.29 3.73
CA ASN A 46 2.46 -16.71 2.55
C ASN A 46 1.97 -15.30 2.24
N ASP A 47 0.89 -14.84 2.87
CA ASP A 47 0.36 -13.49 2.64
C ASP A 47 1.32 -12.45 3.21
N TYR A 48 1.54 -11.38 2.45
CA TYR A 48 2.40 -10.28 2.85
C TYR A 48 1.88 -8.93 2.40
N VAL A 49 2.36 -7.90 3.08
CA VAL A 49 2.11 -6.51 2.74
C VAL A 49 3.26 -5.97 1.90
N VAL A 50 2.95 -5.22 0.85
CA VAL A 50 3.92 -4.39 0.11
C VAL A 50 3.60 -2.94 0.34
N LEU A 51 4.53 -2.20 0.93
CA LEU A 51 4.42 -0.75 1.12
C LEU A 51 5.19 0.00 0.03
N PHE A 52 4.49 0.77 -0.79
CA PHE A 52 5.10 1.69 -1.74
C PHE A 52 5.33 3.07 -1.12
N LEU A 53 6.60 3.50 -1.08
CA LEU A 53 6.97 4.79 -0.49
C LEU A 53 6.81 5.96 -1.46
N GLU A 54 6.80 5.68 -2.75
CA GLU A 54 6.58 6.67 -3.81
C GLU A 54 5.15 6.57 -4.33
N PRO A 55 4.52 7.70 -4.64
CA PRO A 55 3.16 7.68 -5.12
C PRO A 55 3.04 6.97 -6.47
N ILE A 56 1.93 6.25 -6.64
CA ILE A 56 1.56 5.55 -7.87
C ILE A 56 0.71 6.49 -8.73
N LYS A 57 0.97 6.51 -10.05
CA LYS A 57 0.23 7.35 -11.01
C LYS A 57 -1.01 6.64 -11.57
N ASN A 58 -0.86 5.38 -11.95
CA ASN A 58 -1.91 4.53 -12.50
C ASN A 58 -2.22 3.46 -11.48
N ASP A 59 -3.43 3.49 -10.91
CA ASP A 59 -3.83 2.73 -9.73
C ASP A 59 -3.45 1.24 -9.79
N ILE A 60 -4.24 0.41 -10.48
CA ILE A 60 -3.99 -1.03 -10.59
C ILE A 60 -2.79 -1.32 -11.50
N THR A 61 -2.74 -0.76 -12.72
CA THR A 61 -1.64 -1.04 -13.67
C THR A 61 -0.27 -0.71 -13.09
N GLY A 62 -0.13 0.45 -12.44
CA GLY A 62 1.14 0.87 -11.84
C GLY A 62 1.48 0.10 -10.57
N ILE A 63 0.51 -0.49 -9.89
CA ILE A 63 0.76 -1.46 -8.81
C ILE A 63 1.32 -2.75 -9.41
N LEU A 64 0.64 -3.33 -10.42
CA LEU A 64 1.06 -4.58 -11.06
C LEU A 64 2.45 -4.47 -11.69
N ASP A 65 2.73 -3.39 -12.42
CA ASP A 65 4.04 -3.13 -13.02
C ASP A 65 5.15 -3.12 -11.97
N LYS A 66 4.91 -2.50 -10.80
CA LYS A 66 5.88 -2.47 -9.69
C LYS A 66 6.06 -3.82 -9.01
N LEU A 67 5.01 -4.63 -8.98
CA LEU A 67 5.08 -5.99 -8.46
C LEU A 67 5.63 -6.98 -9.49
N SER A 68 5.84 -6.56 -10.75
CA SER A 68 6.19 -7.45 -11.88
C SER A 68 5.17 -8.58 -12.07
N LEU A 69 3.89 -8.27 -11.87
CA LEU A 69 2.77 -9.20 -12.07
C LEU A 69 2.03 -8.86 -13.34
N TYR A 70 1.58 -9.88 -14.06
CA TYR A 70 0.69 -9.70 -15.21
C TYR A 70 -0.77 -9.79 -14.78
N ILE A 71 -1.65 -9.02 -15.43
CA ILE A 71 -3.09 -9.01 -15.11
C ILE A 71 -3.75 -10.40 -15.18
N LYS A 72 -3.21 -11.30 -16.00
CA LYS A 72 -3.67 -12.69 -16.15
C LYS A 72 -3.30 -13.61 -14.97
N GLU A 73 -2.41 -13.17 -14.09
CA GLU A 73 -1.88 -13.94 -12.96
C GLU A 73 -2.58 -13.59 -11.64
N VAL A 74 -3.47 -12.60 -11.67
CA VAL A 74 -4.08 -12.01 -10.49
C VAL A 74 -5.59 -11.97 -10.60
N GLU A 75 -6.26 -12.06 -9.46
CA GLU A 75 -7.68 -11.73 -9.35
C GLU A 75 -7.80 -10.36 -8.67
N LEU A 76 -8.52 -9.46 -9.34
CA LEU A 76 -8.68 -8.06 -8.96
C LEU A 76 -10.17 -7.79 -8.73
N SER A 77 -10.49 -7.03 -7.68
CA SER A 77 -11.83 -6.49 -7.44
C SER A 77 -11.74 -5.01 -7.12
N ASP A 78 -12.50 -4.16 -7.79
CA ASP A 78 -12.54 -2.71 -7.53
C ASP A 78 -13.11 -2.39 -6.13
N GLU A 79 -13.85 -3.31 -5.52
CA GLU A 79 -14.38 -3.19 -4.16
C GLU A 79 -13.30 -3.30 -3.07
N ASN A 80 -12.08 -3.71 -3.45
CA ASN A 80 -10.98 -3.95 -2.51
C ASN A 80 -10.12 -2.71 -2.25
N ILE A 81 -10.48 -1.52 -2.75
CA ILE A 81 -9.75 -0.28 -2.46
C ILE A 81 -10.25 0.33 -1.15
N HIS A 82 -9.35 0.46 -0.19
CA HIS A 82 -9.65 1.06 1.12
C HIS A 82 -8.77 2.27 1.36
N THR A 83 -9.38 3.41 1.68
CA THR A 83 -8.65 4.65 1.98
C THR A 83 -8.13 4.62 3.43
N ILE A 84 -6.89 5.07 3.64
CA ILE A 84 -6.27 5.21 4.95
C ILE A 84 -6.30 6.69 5.34
N GLU A 85 -7.04 7.01 6.40
CA GLU A 85 -7.09 8.37 6.93
C GLU A 85 -5.76 8.72 7.64
N VAL A 86 -5.02 9.64 7.03
CA VAL A 86 -3.75 10.13 7.58
C VAL A 86 -3.98 11.51 8.22
N GLU A 87 -4.36 11.50 9.49
CA GLU A 87 -4.61 12.70 10.29
C GLU A 87 -3.32 13.40 10.79
N GLY A 88 -3.45 14.63 11.28
CA GLY A 88 -2.36 15.37 11.94
C GLY A 88 -1.62 16.43 11.09
N LYS A 89 -0.65 17.13 11.72
CA LYS A 89 0.14 18.26 11.20
C LYS A 89 1.00 17.89 9.96
N LYS A 90 1.68 18.89 9.36
CA LYS A 90 2.60 18.76 8.20
C LYS A 90 3.48 17.50 8.32
N HIS A 91 3.20 16.50 7.49
CA HIS A 91 3.97 15.27 7.38
C HIS A 91 4.47 15.11 5.93
N PRO A 92 5.75 14.76 5.68
CA PRO A 92 6.34 14.78 4.34
C PRO A 92 5.59 13.87 3.37
N MET A 93 5.09 12.73 3.85
CA MET A 93 4.33 11.78 3.04
C MET A 93 2.80 11.98 3.08
N LYS A 94 2.29 13.05 3.73
CA LYS A 94 0.86 13.40 3.70
C LYS A 94 0.53 14.44 2.63
N ARG A 95 1.46 15.36 2.35
CA ARG A 95 1.20 16.51 1.47
C ARG A 95 0.84 16.04 0.06
N ASN A 96 -0.36 16.40 -0.39
CA ASN A 96 -0.91 16.11 -1.72
C ASN A 96 -0.97 14.62 -2.04
N ARG A 97 -1.13 13.75 -1.02
CA ARG A 97 -1.14 12.29 -1.17
C ARG A 97 -2.36 11.70 -0.46
N ILE A 98 -3.09 10.86 -1.19
CA ILE A 98 -4.14 10.01 -0.64
C ILE A 98 -3.54 8.62 -0.46
N TRP A 99 -3.61 8.08 0.76
CA TRP A 99 -3.13 6.75 1.08
C TRP A 99 -4.27 5.75 1.02
N SER A 100 -3.98 4.58 0.46
CA SER A 100 -4.94 3.50 0.31
C SER A 100 -4.23 2.15 0.46
N TRP A 101 -5.02 1.10 0.63
CA TRP A 101 -4.56 -0.26 0.43
C TRP A 101 -5.50 -1.05 -0.47
N TYR A 102 -4.94 -2.08 -1.11
CA TYR A 102 -5.61 -2.93 -2.08
C TYR A 102 -5.19 -4.39 -1.91
N ASP A 103 -6.15 -5.32 -1.93
CA ASP A 103 -5.89 -6.77 -1.84
C ASP A 103 -5.80 -7.37 -3.25
N ILE A 104 -4.67 -8.00 -3.56
CA ILE A 104 -4.42 -8.74 -4.80
C ILE A 104 -4.29 -10.23 -4.47
N SER A 105 -5.19 -11.03 -5.02
CA SER A 105 -5.09 -12.49 -4.96
C SER A 105 -4.19 -12.99 -6.09
N VAL A 106 -3.25 -13.90 -5.77
CA VAL A 106 -2.39 -14.59 -6.75
C VAL A 106 -2.71 -16.09 -6.66
N PRO A 107 -3.70 -16.59 -7.44
CA PRO A 107 -4.23 -17.94 -7.26
C PRO A 107 -3.19 -19.03 -7.48
N SER A 108 -2.29 -18.86 -8.45
CA SER A 108 -1.23 -19.83 -8.77
C SER A 108 -0.27 -20.08 -7.63
N GLU A 109 -0.11 -19.12 -6.73
CA GLU A 109 0.83 -19.19 -5.59
C GLU A 109 0.10 -19.34 -4.24
N ASN A 110 -1.23 -19.42 -4.26
CA ASN A 110 -2.10 -19.49 -3.09
C ASN A 110 -1.69 -18.48 -1.99
N HIS A 111 -1.47 -17.23 -2.41
CA HIS A 111 -1.18 -16.15 -1.50
C HIS A 111 -1.89 -14.86 -1.90
N ARG A 112 -1.94 -13.92 -0.97
CA ARG A 112 -2.41 -12.56 -1.18
C ARG A 112 -1.31 -11.54 -0.95
N ILE A 113 -1.29 -10.54 -1.82
CA ILE A 113 -0.42 -9.39 -1.72
C ILE A 113 -1.30 -8.19 -1.36
N ILE A 114 -1.18 -7.73 -0.12
CA ILE A 114 -1.87 -6.51 0.31
C ILE A 114 -0.95 -5.33 0.04
N VAL A 115 -1.31 -4.52 -0.95
CA VAL A 115 -0.51 -3.37 -1.38
C VAL A 115 -0.97 -2.15 -0.62
N VAL A 116 -0.06 -1.50 0.11
CA VAL A 116 -0.28 -0.22 0.77
C VAL A 116 0.48 0.85 0.01
N TYR A 117 -0.25 1.85 -0.48
CA TYR A 117 0.30 2.83 -1.41
C TYR A 117 -0.35 4.19 -1.23
N SER A 118 0.12 5.16 -2.01
CA SER A 118 -0.58 6.42 -2.15
C SER A 118 -0.52 6.92 -3.57
N MET A 119 -1.43 7.81 -3.91
CA MET A 119 -1.45 8.53 -5.19
C MET A 119 -1.36 10.02 -4.91
N LYS A 120 -0.93 10.81 -5.90
CA LYS A 120 -1.02 12.26 -5.76
C LYS A 120 -2.47 12.68 -6.01
N GLU A 121 -2.98 13.63 -5.22
CA GLU A 121 -4.35 14.14 -5.36
C GLU A 121 -4.69 14.56 -6.80
N LYS A 122 -3.79 15.29 -7.46
CA LYS A 122 -3.95 15.73 -8.86
C LYS A 122 -4.13 14.56 -9.85
N ASP A 123 -3.50 13.42 -9.59
CA ASP A 123 -3.55 12.26 -10.48
C ASP A 123 -4.90 11.52 -10.33
N ILE A 124 -5.59 11.73 -9.19
CA ILE A 124 -6.95 11.24 -8.95
C ILE A 124 -7.99 12.18 -9.58
N TYR A 125 -7.87 13.49 -9.38
CA TYR A 125 -8.85 14.46 -9.91
C TYR A 125 -8.85 14.53 -11.44
N ASN A 126 -7.70 14.37 -12.09
CA ASN A 126 -7.61 14.32 -13.55
C ASN A 126 -8.35 13.12 -14.16
N LYS A 127 -8.58 12.03 -13.40
CA LYS A 127 -9.39 10.89 -13.86
C LYS A 127 -10.90 11.19 -13.85
N LYS A 128 -11.38 12.13 -13.02
CA LYS A 128 -12.81 12.46 -12.88
C LYS A 128 -13.28 13.58 -13.82
N GLY A 129 -12.36 14.27 -14.50
CA GLY A 129 -12.66 15.39 -15.41
C GLY A 129 -12.36 15.12 -16.88
N GLY A 130 -12.16 13.85 -17.27
CA GLY A 130 -11.87 13.46 -18.64
C GLY A 130 -13.04 12.70 -19.27
N PHE A 131 -13.74 13.40 -20.16
CA PHE A 131 -14.87 13.03 -21.03
C PHE A 131 -16.27 13.20 -20.44
#